data_AF-R7B5F7-F1
#
_entry.id   AF-R7B5F7-F1
#
_cell.length_a   1.000
_cell.length_b   1.000
_cell.length_c   1.000
_cell.angle_alpha   90.00
_cell.angle_beta   90.00
_cell.angle_gamma   90.00
#
_symmetry.space_group_name_H-M   'P 1'
#
loop_
_entity.id
_entity.type
_entity.pdbx_description
1 polymer ?
#
loop_
_entity_poly.entity_id
_entity_poly.type
_entity_poly.pdbx_seq_one_letter_code
_entity_poly.pdbx_strand_id
1 'polypeptide(L)'
;MTFVEPLDARTFSRALWKAMTECVVVFPEGVGVVPWMVPGGNEIAKATSEQMKSYPAVIWAQHGLFVSGADFDETFGLMHCIEKAADIYFRARSMNGGSNEFLNTITDEGLAQIGVEFNVEINKEFLDVQ
;
A
#
# COMPACT_ATOMS: atom_id res chain seq x y z
N MET A 1 -7.86 6.21 3.32
CA MET A 1 -8.08 5.61 1.98
C MET A 1 -9.29 4.67 1.91
N THR A 2 -9.56 3.84 2.94
CA THR A 2 -10.65 2.83 2.97
C THR A 2 -12.08 3.32 2.73
N PHE A 3 -12.34 4.62 2.85
CA PHE A 3 -13.64 5.23 2.53
C PHE A 3 -13.80 5.66 1.07
N VAL A 4 -12.70 5.74 0.33
CA VAL A 4 -12.64 6.43 -0.98
C VAL A 4 -11.97 5.60 -2.08
N GLU A 5 -11.47 4.41 -1.75
CA GLU A 5 -10.86 3.46 -2.68
C GLU A 5 -11.58 2.11 -2.68
N PRO A 6 -11.62 1.40 -3.83
CA PRO A 6 -11.84 -0.04 -3.89
C PRO A 6 -10.99 -0.82 -2.87
N LEU A 7 -11.63 -1.74 -2.15
CA LEU A 7 -11.00 -2.52 -1.08
C LEU A 7 -10.21 -3.72 -1.62
N ASP A 8 -9.19 -3.46 -2.43
CA ASP A 8 -8.30 -4.48 -2.98
C ASP A 8 -6.82 -4.06 -2.90
N ALA A 9 -5.95 -5.06 -2.83
CA ALA A 9 -4.51 -4.87 -2.65
C ALA A 9 -3.87 -4.07 -3.80
N ARG A 10 -4.31 -4.31 -5.04
CA ARG A 10 -3.73 -3.66 -6.22
C ARG A 10 -3.98 -2.16 -6.19
N THR A 11 -5.22 -1.75 -5.96
CA THR A 11 -5.62 -0.34 -5.93
C THR A 11 -4.87 0.42 -4.83
N PHE A 12 -4.84 -0.13 -3.61
CA PHE A 12 -4.14 0.49 -2.49
C PHE A 12 -2.62 0.58 -2.72
N SER A 13 -1.99 -0.52 -3.13
CA SER A 13 -0.55 -0.55 -3.36
C SER A 13 -0.13 0.46 -4.41
N ARG A 14 -0.85 0.53 -5.53
CA ARG A 14 -0.57 1.49 -6.61
C ARG A 14 -0.72 2.93 -6.15
N ALA A 15 -1.78 3.25 -5.41
CA ALA A 15 -1.98 4.60 -4.89
C ALA A 15 -0.85 5.02 -3.94
N LEU A 16 -0.40 4.12 -3.06
CA LEU A 16 0.69 4.38 -2.11
C LEU A 16 2.05 4.49 -2.79
N TRP A 17 2.37 3.58 -3.71
CA TRP A 17 3.62 3.60 -4.49
C TRP A 17 3.78 4.90 -5.29
N LYS A 18 2.66 5.40 -5.85
CA LYS A 18 2.65 6.62 -6.65
C LYS A 18 2.60 7.90 -5.84
N ALA A 19 2.26 7.84 -4.56
CA ALA A 19 2.22 9.00 -3.68
C ALA A 19 3.62 9.42 -3.19
N MET A 20 4.56 8.48 -3.07
CA MET A 20 5.90 8.75 -2.56
C MET A 20 6.90 7.70 -3.06
N THR A 21 7.99 8.14 -3.68
CA THR A 21 8.94 7.28 -4.42
C THR A 21 9.47 6.09 -3.63
N GLU A 22 9.76 6.24 -2.34
CA GLU A 22 10.34 5.16 -1.52
C GLU A 22 9.39 3.99 -1.30
N CYS A 23 8.07 4.20 -1.41
CA CYS A 23 7.06 3.18 -1.13
C CYS A 23 7.26 1.89 -1.94
N VAL A 24 7.60 2.01 -3.23
CA VAL A 24 7.81 0.84 -4.10
C VAL A 24 9.11 0.10 -3.77
N VAL A 25 10.07 0.77 -3.10
CA VAL A 25 11.31 0.14 -2.61
C VAL A 25 11.09 -0.51 -1.25
N VAL A 26 10.30 0.13 -0.38
CA VAL A 26 10.07 -0.31 1.01
C VAL A 26 9.08 -1.47 1.11
N PHE A 27 8.06 -1.52 0.24
CA PHE A 27 7.09 -2.62 0.18
C PHE A 27 6.76 -2.98 -1.28
N PRO A 28 7.72 -3.57 -2.03
CA PRO A 28 7.57 -3.90 -3.45
C PRO A 28 6.50 -4.97 -3.72
N GLU A 29 6.13 -5.77 -2.72
CA GLU A 29 5.06 -6.77 -2.80
C GLU A 29 3.67 -6.13 -2.80
N GLY A 30 3.56 -4.95 -2.17
CA GLY A 30 2.32 -4.20 -1.96
C GLY A 30 1.78 -4.32 -0.53
N VAL A 31 0.54 -3.85 -0.34
CA VAL A 31 -0.19 -3.93 0.92
C VAL A 31 -1.47 -4.76 0.73
N GLY A 32 -1.70 -5.70 1.64
CA GLY A 32 -2.91 -6.49 1.67
C GLY A 32 -4.10 -5.66 2.18
N VAL A 33 -5.31 -6.05 1.81
CA VAL A 33 -6.54 -5.43 2.32
C VAL A 33 -7.50 -6.52 2.80
N VAL A 34 -8.04 -6.36 3.99
CA VAL A 34 -9.11 -7.17 4.56
C VAL A 34 -10.37 -6.31 4.64
N PRO A 35 -11.50 -6.75 4.05
CA PRO A 35 -12.79 -6.08 4.21
C PRO A 35 -13.17 -5.90 5.68
N TRP A 36 -14.14 -5.04 5.97
CA TRP A 36 -14.54 -4.83 7.36
C TRP A 36 -15.05 -6.13 7.99
N MET A 37 -14.51 -6.45 9.17
CA MET A 37 -14.87 -7.61 9.98
C MET A 37 -14.87 -7.20 11.45
N VAL A 38 -15.60 -7.93 12.28
CA VAL A 38 -15.61 -7.68 13.73
C VAL A 38 -14.19 -7.93 14.30
N PRO A 39 -13.58 -6.95 14.98
CA PRO A 39 -12.23 -7.09 15.52
C PRO A 39 -12.19 -8.02 16.73
N GLY A 40 -11.01 -8.57 17.02
CA GLY A 40 -10.77 -9.44 18.18
C GLY A 40 -11.25 -10.89 18.02
N GLY A 41 -11.80 -11.26 16.86
CA GLY A 41 -12.26 -12.61 16.54
C GLY A 41 -11.24 -13.47 15.79
N ASN A 42 -11.48 -14.78 15.76
CA ASN A 42 -10.63 -15.74 15.03
C ASN A 42 -10.67 -15.51 13.50
N GLU A 43 -11.84 -15.19 12.95
CA GLU A 43 -12.00 -15.06 11.50
C GLU A 43 -11.20 -13.89 10.90
N ILE A 44 -11.18 -12.73 11.56
CA ILE A 44 -10.36 -11.60 11.11
C ILE A 44 -8.87 -11.89 11.27
N ALA A 45 -8.47 -12.63 12.32
CA ALA A 45 -7.09 -13.05 12.50
C ALA A 45 -6.63 -13.99 11.37
N LYS A 46 -7.46 -14.96 10.97
CA LYS A 46 -7.20 -15.84 9.82
C LYS A 46 -7.11 -15.06 8.50
N ALA A 47 -8.06 -14.15 8.24
CA ALA A 47 -8.06 -13.33 7.03
C ALA A 47 -6.80 -12.46 6.94
N THR A 48 -6.38 -11.88 8.06
CA THR A 48 -5.13 -11.09 8.15
C THR A 48 -3.91 -11.97 7.92
N SER A 49 -3.85 -13.13 8.58
CA SER A 49 -2.75 -14.07 8.45
C SER A 49 -2.61 -14.62 7.03
N GLU A 50 -3.70 -14.79 6.30
CA GLU A 50 -3.64 -15.23 4.90
C GLU A 50 -3.00 -14.15 4.03
N GLN A 51 -3.41 -12.88 4.17
CA GLN A 51 -2.81 -11.77 3.44
C GLN A 51 -1.31 -11.58 3.80
N MET A 52 -0.94 -11.79 5.06
CA MET A 52 0.45 -11.67 5.52
C MET A 52 1.41 -12.71 4.95
N LYS A 53 0.92 -13.75 4.25
CA LYS A 53 1.78 -14.65 3.48
C LYS A 53 2.37 -13.98 2.24
N SER A 54 1.70 -12.95 1.72
CA SER A 54 2.07 -12.26 0.49
C SER A 54 2.52 -10.82 0.73
N TYR A 55 2.01 -10.17 1.79
CA TYR A 55 2.26 -8.76 2.04
C TYR A 55 2.85 -8.53 3.44
N PRO A 56 3.86 -7.68 3.60
CA PRO A 56 4.42 -7.36 4.92
C PRO A 56 3.49 -6.46 5.76
N ALA A 57 2.46 -5.88 5.13
CA ALA A 57 1.46 -5.05 5.78
C ALA A 57 0.05 -5.35 5.27
N VAL A 58 -0.95 -5.24 6.15
CA VAL A 58 -2.36 -5.51 5.87
C VAL A 58 -3.25 -4.43 6.45
N ILE A 59 -4.07 -3.82 5.61
CA ILE A 59 -5.06 -2.83 5.98
C ILE A 59 -6.36 -3.53 6.38
N TRP A 60 -6.91 -3.16 7.52
CA TRP A 60 -8.28 -3.48 7.91
C TRP A 60 -9.20 -2.32 7.53
N ALA A 61 -10.16 -2.61 6.66
CA ALA A 61 -11.11 -1.59 6.20
C ALA A 61 -11.85 -0.96 7.40
N GLN A 62 -11.93 0.37 7.39
CA GLN A 62 -12.52 1.20 8.47
C GLN A 62 -11.92 0.98 9.88
N HIS A 63 -10.69 0.46 10.00
CA HIS A 63 -10.07 0.22 11.30
C HIS A 63 -8.62 0.69 11.38
N GLY A 64 -7.69 0.06 10.68
CA GLY A 64 -6.27 0.32 10.89
C GLY A 64 -5.34 -0.52 10.02
N LEU A 65 -4.08 -0.63 10.45
CA LEU A 65 -2.99 -1.27 9.72
C LEU A 65 -2.25 -2.26 10.62
N PHE A 66 -1.96 -3.43 10.08
CA PHE A 66 -1.03 -4.40 10.64
C PHE A 66 0.25 -4.42 9.81
N VAL A 67 1.40 -4.53 10.48
CA VAL A 67 2.72 -4.51 9.84
C VAL A 67 3.63 -5.53 10.51
N SER A 68 4.49 -6.18 9.73
CA SER A 68 5.52 -7.11 10.19
C SER A 68 6.88 -6.74 9.61
N GLY A 69 7.94 -6.91 10.39
CA GLY A 69 9.34 -6.70 10.02
C GLY A 69 10.27 -7.55 10.89
N ALA A 70 11.57 -7.59 10.59
CA ALA A 70 12.51 -8.42 11.35
C ALA A 70 12.81 -7.86 12.74
N ASP A 71 12.73 -6.54 12.88
CA ASP A 71 12.87 -5.82 14.14
C ASP A 71 11.88 -4.65 14.27
N PHE A 72 11.99 -3.92 15.38
CA PHE A 72 11.10 -2.80 15.69
C PHE A 72 11.26 -1.65 14.70
N ASP A 73 12.50 -1.31 14.33
CA ASP A 73 12.79 -0.15 13.48
C ASP A 73 12.30 -0.41 12.05
N GLU A 74 12.50 -1.62 11.52
CA GLU A 74 11.94 -2.03 10.24
C GLU A 74 10.41 -2.03 10.26
N THR A 75 9.80 -2.62 11.30
CA THR A 75 8.34 -2.72 11.42
C THR A 75 7.70 -1.33 11.52
N PHE A 76 8.25 -0.47 12.38
CA PHE A 76 7.77 0.89 12.56
C PHE A 76 8.03 1.75 11.32
N GLY A 77 9.21 1.59 10.70
CA GLY A 77 9.57 2.26 9.47
C GLY A 77 8.61 1.97 8.32
N LEU A 78 8.27 0.69 8.12
CA LEU A 78 7.28 0.26 7.13
C LEU A 78 5.89 0.86 7.43
N MET A 79 5.43 0.78 8.68
CA MET A 79 4.16 1.40 9.10
C MET A 79 4.14 2.90 8.80
N HIS A 80 5.19 3.61 9.19
CA HIS A 80 5.28 5.06 9.01
C HIS A 80 5.39 5.46 7.53
N CYS A 81 6.10 4.69 6.71
CA CYS A 81 6.17 4.89 5.26
C CYS A 81 4.78 4.80 4.61
N ILE A 82 4.01 3.76 4.95
CA ILE A 82 2.64 3.57 4.45
C ILE A 82 1.73 4.73 4.89
N GLU A 83 1.76 5.09 6.18
CA GLU A 83 0.93 6.18 6.71
C GLU A 83 1.27 7.52 6.07
N LYS A 84 2.57 7.82 5.88
CA LYS A 84 3.02 9.04 5.21
C LYS A 84 2.52 9.11 3.76
N ALA A 85 2.63 8.01 3.02
CA ALA A 85 2.11 7.94 1.65
C ALA A 85 0.59 8.13 1.60
N ALA A 86 -0.15 7.53 2.53
CA ALA A 86 -1.59 7.68 2.64
C ALA A 86 -2.01 9.13 2.94
N ASP A 87 -1.29 9.84 3.81
CA ASP A 87 -1.53 11.27 4.09
C ASP A 87 -1.26 12.15 2.86
N ILE A 88 -0.15 11.91 2.14
CA ILE A 88 0.16 12.62 0.89
C ILE A 88 -0.96 12.39 -0.13
N TYR A 89 -1.34 11.13 -0.36
CA TYR A 89 -2.41 10.75 -1.27
C TYR A 89 -3.73 11.45 -0.92
N PHE A 90 -4.14 11.38 0.35
CA PHE A 90 -5.37 11.97 0.84
C PHE A 90 -5.39 13.49 0.67
N ARG A 91 -4.30 14.19 1.00
CA ARG A 91 -4.18 15.64 0.82
C ARG A 91 -4.23 16.03 -0.66
N ALA A 92 -3.48 15.34 -1.51
CA ALA A 92 -3.47 15.61 -2.94
C ALA A 92 -4.87 15.42 -3.55
N ARG A 93 -5.56 14.34 -3.18
CA ARG A 93 -6.94 14.06 -3.63
C ARG A 93 -7.95 15.04 -3.05
N SER A 94 -7.76 15.53 -1.83
CA SER A 94 -8.62 16.58 -1.28
C SER A 94 -8.45 17.89 -2.04
N MET A 95 -7.22 18.25 -2.38
CA MET A 95 -6.90 19.48 -3.12
C MET A 95 -7.37 19.47 -4.58
N ASN A 96 -7.46 18.30 -5.22
CA ASN A 96 -7.95 18.17 -6.60
C ASN A 96 -9.48 17.97 -6.71
N GLY A 97 -10.23 18.17 -5.62
CA GLY A 97 -11.69 18.04 -5.62
C GLY A 97 -12.21 16.60 -5.49
N GLY A 98 -11.39 15.67 -5.00
CA GLY A 98 -11.76 14.26 -4.81
C GLY A 98 -11.50 13.37 -6.02
N SER A 99 -10.87 13.91 -7.07
CA SER A 99 -10.58 13.19 -8.32
C SER A 99 -9.48 12.14 -8.15
N ASN A 100 -9.61 11.03 -8.87
CA ASN A 100 -8.56 10.03 -9.01
C ASN A 100 -7.56 10.38 -10.14
N GLU A 101 -7.82 11.46 -10.88
CA GLU A 101 -6.94 11.96 -11.93
C GLU A 101 -5.98 13.00 -11.35
N PHE A 102 -4.75 12.57 -11.06
CA PHE A 102 -3.68 13.46 -10.61
C PHE A 102 -2.96 14.06 -11.82
N LEU A 103 -2.69 15.37 -11.77
CA LEU A 103 -1.99 16.07 -12.84
C LEU A 103 -0.59 15.51 -13.11
N ASN A 104 0.11 15.08 -12.04
CA ASN A 104 1.42 14.45 -12.12
C ASN A 104 1.44 13.25 -11.17
N THR A 105 2.04 12.14 -11.61
CA THR A 105 2.20 10.92 -10.82
C THR A 105 3.40 10.13 -11.32
N ILE A 106 3.92 9.20 -10.51
CA ILE A 106 4.94 8.25 -10.96
C ILE A 106 4.29 7.30 -11.95
N THR A 107 4.85 7.19 -13.16
CA THR A 107 4.34 6.27 -14.18
C THR A 107 4.71 4.83 -13.83
N ASP A 108 4.06 3.85 -14.47
CA ASP A 108 4.36 2.44 -14.20
C ASP A 108 5.74 2.04 -14.71
N GLU A 109 6.21 2.66 -15.80
CA GLU A 109 7.59 2.54 -16.28
C GLU A 109 8.58 3.16 -15.29
N GLY A 110 8.22 4.29 -14.67
CA GLY A 110 9.01 4.92 -13.62
C GLY A 110 9.14 4.03 -12.38
N LEU A 111 8.03 3.42 -11.94
CA LEU A 111 8.04 2.43 -10.86
C LEU A 111 8.92 1.22 -11.23
N ALA A 112 8.76 0.67 -12.44
CA ALA A 112 9.59 -0.44 -12.91
C ALA A 112 11.09 -0.08 -12.94
N GLN A 113 11.43 1.13 -13.39
CA GLN A 113 12.81 1.61 -13.40
C GLN A 113 13.39 1.70 -11.98
N ILE A 114 12.61 2.20 -11.00
CA ILE A 114 13.04 2.22 -9.60
C ILE A 114 13.37 0.79 -9.14
N GLY A 115 12.55 -0.19 -9.49
CA GLY A 115 12.81 -1.60 -9.20
C GLY A 115 14.17 -2.09 -9.71
N VAL A 116 14.50 -1.73 -10.95
CA VAL A 116 15.80 -2.06 -11.57
C VAL A 116 16.95 -1.37 -10.84
N GLU A 117 16.87 -0.06 -10.61
CA GLU A 117 17.95 0.74 -10.01
C GLU A 117 18.24 0.36 -8.55
N PHE A 118 17.20 0.00 -7.78
CA PHE A 118 17.33 -0.41 -6.39
C PHE A 118 17.48 -1.92 -6.21
N ASN A 119 17.48 -2.69 -7.30
CA ASN A 119 17.55 -4.15 -7.29
C ASN A 119 16.48 -4.79 -6.39
N VAL A 120 15.22 -4.34 -6.53
CA VAL A 120 14.05 -4.86 -5.81
C VAL A 120 13.03 -5.45 -6.79
N GLU A 121 12.45 -6.61 -6.44
CA GLU A 121 11.43 -7.26 -7.27
C GLU A 121 10.04 -6.70 -6.96
N ILE A 122 9.56 -5.80 -7.81
CA ILE A 122 8.22 -5.22 -7.68
C ILE A 122 7.17 -6.23 -8.15
N ASN A 123 6.05 -6.31 -7.42
CA ASN A 123 4.90 -7.11 -7.80
C ASN A 123 4.34 -6.65 -9.16
N LYS A 124 4.65 -7.44 -10.20
CA LYS A 124 4.33 -7.14 -11.60
C LYS A 124 2.84 -7.14 -11.90
N GLU A 125 2.03 -7.86 -11.12
CA GLU A 125 0.56 -7.85 -11.27
C GLU A 125 -0.03 -6.46 -10.98
N PHE A 126 0.72 -5.63 -10.25
CA PHE A 126 0.31 -4.29 -9.87
C PHE A 126 0.90 -3.19 -10.78
N LEU A 127 1.61 -3.55 -11.84
CA LEU A 127 2.12 -2.63 -12.85
C LEU A 127 1.34 -2.80 -14.16
N ASP A 128 0.96 -1.69 -14.80
CA ASP A 128 0.41 -1.67 -16.16
C ASP A 128 1.54 -1.32 -17.16
N VAL A 129 2.61 -2.12 -17.16
CA VAL A 129 3.71 -1.99 -18.15
C VAL A 129 3.36 -2.78 -19.41
N GLN A 130 3.50 -2.14 -20.58
CA GLN A 130 3.31 -2.78 -21.89
C GLN A 130 4.48 -3.68 -22.28
#